data_AF-A0A6S7JBI1-F1
#
_entry.id   AF-A0A6S7JBI1-F1
#
_cell.length_a   1.000
_cell.length_b   1.000
_cell.length_c   1.000
_cell.angle_alpha   90.00
_cell.angle_beta   90.00
_cell.angle_gamma   90.00
#
_symmetry.space_group_name_H-M   'P 1'
#
loop_
_entity.id
_entity.type
_entity.pdbx_description
1 polymer ?
#
loop_
_entity_poly.entity_id
_entity_poly.type
_entity_poly.pdbx_seq_one_letter_code
_entity_poly.pdbx_strand_id
1 'polypeptide(L)'
;VDWSVISTDSVDNQAALFNDLIQLGLDNIMPEKTRVIHQNDVPWMTNHLKELIVKRQAAWAQGNQTLFKFYRNRVNNYRKRCRQVYYNSKIRHLKDSKPKRWWNEVKRISGHTPMSDNKDILSILALENININDFSHDEIANIINDCFLDPQQSYVPLDESDKI
;
A
#
# COMPACT_ATOMS: atom_id res chain seq x y z
N VAL A 1 10.03 -6.19 33.66
CA VAL A 1 10.98 -6.30 32.53
C VAL A 1 12.30 -6.74 33.11
N ASP A 2 12.89 -7.82 32.59
CA ASP A 2 14.20 -8.27 33.05
C ASP A 2 15.30 -7.42 32.41
N TRP A 3 15.93 -6.56 33.21
CA TRP A 3 16.98 -5.65 32.76
C TRP A 3 18.37 -6.29 32.75
N SER A 4 18.50 -7.51 33.28
CA SER A 4 19.78 -8.24 33.27
C SER A 4 20.27 -8.52 31.85
N VAL A 5 19.35 -8.58 30.87
CA VAL A 5 19.62 -8.87 29.45
C VAL A 5 20.43 -7.76 28.77
N ILE A 6 20.40 -6.53 29.30
CA ILE A 6 21.19 -5.40 28.78
C ILE A 6 22.33 -4.99 29.71
N SER A 7 22.52 -5.67 30.85
CA SER A 7 23.50 -5.30 31.85
C SER A 7 24.91 -5.74 31.42
N THR A 8 25.69 -4.78 30.93
CA THR A 8 27.10 -4.97 30.55
C THR A 8 28.01 -3.99 31.30
N ASP A 9 29.32 -4.24 31.29
CA ASP A 9 30.30 -3.48 32.08
C ASP A 9 30.53 -2.03 31.60
N SER A 10 30.00 -1.67 30.42
CA SER A 10 30.15 -0.34 29.83
C SER A 10 28.78 0.24 29.52
N VAL A 11 28.53 1.47 29.98
CA VAL A 11 27.28 2.22 29.71
C VAL A 11 27.01 2.36 28.22
N ASP A 12 28.05 2.57 27.41
CA ASP A 12 27.93 2.66 25.95
C ASP A 12 27.44 1.34 25.34
N ASN A 13 27.93 0.21 25.85
CA ASN A 13 27.52 -1.12 25.39
C ASN A 13 26.10 -1.46 25.84
N GLN A 14 25.69 -1.04 27.04
CA GLN A 14 24.31 -1.19 27.53
C GLN A 14 23.34 -0.41 26.62
N ALA A 15 23.69 0.82 26.28
CA ALA A 15 22.87 1.66 25.39
C ALA A 15 22.77 1.07 23.97
N ALA A 16 23.86 0.52 23.44
CA ALA A 16 23.86 -0.15 22.14
C ALA A 16 22.94 -1.39 22.14
N LEU A 17 23.10 -2.28 23.12
CA LEU A 17 22.27 -3.49 23.28
C LEU A 17 20.78 -3.17 23.41
N PHE A 18 20.45 -2.12 24.17
CA PHE A 18 19.08 -1.67 24.31
C PHE A 18 18.48 -1.19 22.98
N ASN A 19 19.22 -0.37 22.24
CA ASN A 19 18.77 0.11 20.92
C ASN A 19 18.61 -1.05 19.93
N ASP A 20 19.54 -2.02 19.93
CA ASP A 20 19.45 -3.20 19.07
C ASP A 20 18.21 -4.05 19.39
N LEU A 21 17.88 -4.20 20.67
CA LEU A 21 16.70 -4.95 21.11
C LEU A 21 15.40 -4.23 20.73
N ILE A 22 15.36 -2.90 20.86
CA ILE A 22 14.25 -2.09 20.33
C ILE A 22 14.13 -2.26 18.82
N GLN A 23 15.22 -2.12 18.09
CA GLN A 23 15.23 -2.23 16.64
C GLN A 23 14.74 -3.60 16.19
N LEU A 24 15.21 -4.68 16.83
CA LEU A 24 14.76 -6.05 16.56
C LEU A 24 13.26 -6.23 16.86
N GLY A 25 12.78 -5.63 17.95
CA GLY A 25 11.36 -5.60 18.29
C GLY A 25 10.54 -4.88 17.20
N LEU A 26 10.99 -3.69 16.80
CA LEU A 26 10.38 -2.88 15.75
C LEU A 26 10.36 -3.61 14.40
N ASP A 27 11.47 -4.21 13.99
CA ASP A 27 11.56 -4.96 12.73
C ASP A 27 10.63 -6.18 12.71
N ASN A 28 10.37 -6.79 13.88
CA ASN A 28 9.48 -7.93 14.00
C ASN A 28 7.99 -7.53 13.99
N ILE A 29 7.61 -6.46 14.69
CA ILE A 29 6.20 -6.02 14.81
C ILE A 29 5.77 -5.07 13.67
N MET A 30 6.69 -4.24 13.19
CA MET A 30 6.47 -3.19 12.19
C MET A 30 7.65 -3.11 11.22
N PRO A 31 7.87 -4.15 10.40
CA PRO A 31 8.96 -4.16 9.43
C PRO A 31 8.82 -3.01 8.44
N GLU A 32 9.93 -2.33 8.17
CA GLU A 32 9.99 -1.35 7.10
C GLU A 32 9.74 -2.04 5.75
N LYS A 33 8.81 -1.49 4.95
CA LYS A 33 8.49 -2.01 3.62
C LYS A 33 8.60 -0.92 2.58
N THR A 34 9.50 -1.12 1.63
CA THR A 34 9.62 -0.25 0.46
C THR A 34 8.66 -0.68 -0.63
N ARG A 35 7.82 0.24 -1.11
CA ARG A 35 6.94 0.02 -2.26
C ARG A 35 7.27 1.01 -3.37
N VAL A 36 7.61 0.50 -4.55
CA VAL A 36 7.72 1.33 -5.75
C VAL A 36 6.32 1.58 -6.30
N ILE A 37 5.96 2.85 -6.45
CA ILE A 37 4.67 3.24 -7.01
C ILE A 37 4.90 4.02 -8.29
N HIS A 38 4.36 3.52 -9.40
CA HIS A 38 4.37 4.28 -10.65
C HIS A 38 3.14 5.19 -10.65
N GLN A 39 3.38 6.48 -10.46
CA GLN A 39 2.36 7.52 -10.43
C GLN A 39 1.49 7.54 -11.70
N ASN A 40 2.05 7.03 -12.81
CA ASN A 40 1.43 6.99 -14.12
C ASN A 40 0.65 5.70 -14.42
N ASP A 41 0.60 4.76 -13.47
CA ASP A 41 -0.19 3.56 -13.66
C ASP A 41 -1.68 3.88 -13.69
N VAL A 42 -2.38 3.19 -14.58
CA VAL A 42 -3.84 3.16 -14.59
C VAL A 42 -4.36 2.54 -13.29
N PRO A 43 -5.51 2.99 -12.75
CA PRO A 43 -6.00 2.54 -11.44
C PRO A 43 -6.29 1.03 -11.31
N TRP A 44 -6.49 0.33 -12.44
CA TRP A 44 -6.70 -1.12 -12.49
C TRP A 44 -5.40 -1.90 -12.72
N MET A 45 -4.25 -1.25 -12.74
CA MET A 45 -2.95 -1.89 -12.87
C MET A 45 -2.56 -2.58 -11.56
N THR A 46 -2.24 -3.86 -11.64
CA THR A 46 -1.83 -4.67 -10.49
C THR A 46 -0.41 -5.19 -10.70
N ASN A 47 0.29 -5.51 -9.62
CA ASN A 47 1.64 -6.09 -9.69
C ASN A 47 1.65 -7.38 -10.52
N HIS A 48 0.65 -8.25 -10.32
CA HIS A 48 0.52 -9.47 -11.11
C HIS A 48 0.34 -9.20 -12.62
N LEU A 49 -0.42 -8.17 -13.00
CA LEU A 49 -0.55 -7.80 -14.41
C LEU A 49 0.79 -7.31 -14.98
N LYS A 50 1.58 -6.54 -14.21
CA LYS A 50 2.93 -6.12 -14.60
C LYS A 50 3.86 -7.31 -14.78
N GLU A 51 3.86 -8.27 -13.86
CA GLU A 51 4.65 -9.51 -13.98
C GLU A 51 4.33 -10.26 -15.27
N LEU A 52 3.04 -10.38 -15.62
CA LEU A 52 2.63 -11.01 -16.88
C LEU A 52 3.10 -10.22 -18.11
N ILE A 53 3.11 -8.88 -18.04
CA ILE A 53 3.64 -8.02 -19.10
C ILE A 53 5.14 -8.23 -19.27
N VAL A 54 5.90 -8.30 -18.18
CA VAL A 54 7.34 -8.59 -18.17
C VAL A 54 7.62 -9.96 -18.78
N LYS A 55 6.91 -11.01 -18.35
CA LYS A 55 7.04 -12.37 -18.90
C LYS A 55 6.74 -12.41 -20.41
N ARG A 56 5.72 -11.68 -20.87
CA ARG A 56 5.41 -11.54 -22.29
C ARG A 56 6.56 -10.86 -23.05
N GLN A 57 7.10 -9.76 -22.53
CA GLN A 57 8.20 -9.01 -23.16
C GLN A 57 9.47 -9.86 -23.22
N ALA A 58 9.79 -10.60 -22.16
CA ALA A 58 10.92 -11.54 -22.14
C ALA A 58 10.76 -12.63 -23.22
N ALA A 59 9.57 -13.24 -23.32
CA ALA A 59 9.30 -14.26 -24.34
C ALA A 59 9.41 -13.69 -25.79
N TRP A 60 9.03 -12.44 -25.99
CA TRP A 60 9.23 -11.74 -27.27
C TRP A 60 10.72 -11.53 -27.57
N ALA A 61 11.48 -11.01 -26.59
CA ALA A 61 12.91 -10.75 -26.74
C ALA A 61 13.71 -12.02 -27.04
N GLN A 62 13.28 -13.17 -26.49
CA GLN A 62 13.87 -14.48 -26.73
C GLN A 62 13.44 -15.11 -28.07
N GLY A 63 12.54 -14.49 -28.83
CA GLY A 63 11.99 -15.06 -30.07
C GLY A 63 11.05 -16.25 -29.88
N ASN A 64 10.66 -16.59 -28.65
CA ASN A 64 9.80 -17.73 -28.35
C ASN A 64 8.32 -17.39 -28.62
N GLN A 65 7.89 -17.64 -29.86
CA GLN A 65 6.55 -17.30 -30.33
C GLN A 65 5.42 -18.01 -29.58
N THR A 66 5.60 -19.29 -29.21
CA THR A 66 4.59 -20.05 -28.47
C THR A 66 4.37 -19.46 -27.08
N LEU A 67 5.46 -19.19 -26.37
CA LEU A 67 5.41 -18.61 -25.03
C LEU A 67 4.91 -17.15 -25.06
N PHE A 68 5.28 -16.39 -26.09
CA PHE A 68 4.76 -15.05 -26.31
C PHE A 68 3.24 -15.06 -26.49
N LYS A 69 2.70 -15.93 -27.36
CA LYS A 69 1.24 -16.05 -27.58
C LYS A 69 0.51 -16.42 -26.30
N PHE A 70 1.06 -17.35 -25.51
CA PHE A 70 0.52 -17.74 -24.21
C PHE A 70 0.42 -16.53 -23.25
N TYR A 71 1.53 -15.83 -23.02
CA TYR A 71 1.54 -14.68 -22.12
C TYR A 71 0.72 -13.50 -22.65
N ARG A 72 0.70 -13.27 -23.98
CA ARG A 72 -0.16 -12.26 -24.61
C ARG A 72 -1.64 -12.48 -24.26
N ASN A 73 -2.11 -13.73 -24.36
CA ASN A 73 -3.50 -14.07 -24.05
C ASN A 73 -3.79 -13.96 -22.56
N ARG A 74 -2.87 -14.40 -21.68
CA ARG A 74 -2.98 -14.20 -20.23
C ARG A 74 -3.05 -12.73 -19.85
N VAL A 75 -2.15 -11.89 -20.38
CA VAL A 75 -2.16 -10.44 -20.16
C VAL A 75 -3.50 -9.84 -20.60
N ASN A 76 -4.01 -10.20 -21.77
CA ASN A 76 -5.27 -9.67 -22.27
C ASN A 76 -6.48 -10.05 -21.40
N ASN A 77 -6.56 -11.32 -20.99
CA ASN A 77 -7.64 -11.81 -20.13
C ASN A 77 -7.57 -11.15 -18.75
N TYR A 78 -6.40 -11.10 -18.15
CA TYR A 78 -6.22 -10.52 -16.82
C TYR A 78 -6.46 -9.01 -16.83
N ARG A 79 -6.01 -8.29 -17.88
CA ARG A 79 -6.31 -6.88 -18.09
C ARG A 79 -7.82 -6.62 -18.15
N LYS A 80 -8.58 -7.42 -18.90
CA LYS A 80 -10.04 -7.29 -18.97
C LYS A 80 -10.69 -7.51 -17.60
N ARG A 81 -10.25 -8.54 -16.87
CA ARG A 81 -10.71 -8.84 -15.51
C ARG A 81 -10.43 -7.67 -14.56
N CYS A 82 -9.20 -7.15 -14.52
CA CYS A 82 -8.84 -6.02 -13.65
C CYS A 82 -9.72 -4.79 -13.94
N ARG A 83 -9.92 -4.45 -15.22
CA ARG A 83 -10.81 -3.33 -15.61
C ARG A 83 -12.24 -3.53 -15.11
N GLN A 84 -12.78 -4.74 -15.26
CA GLN A 84 -14.13 -5.06 -14.82
C GLN A 84 -14.27 -4.98 -13.29
N VAL A 85 -13.32 -5.58 -12.56
CA VAL A 85 -13.30 -5.54 -11.08
C VAL A 85 -13.23 -4.11 -10.58
N TYR A 86 -12.33 -3.30 -11.13
CA TYR A 86 -12.19 -1.90 -10.78
C TYR A 86 -13.45 -1.09 -11.06
N TYR A 87 -14.03 -1.24 -12.27
CA TYR A 87 -15.26 -0.55 -12.63
C TYR A 87 -16.40 -0.92 -11.67
N ASN A 88 -16.59 -2.21 -11.40
CA ASN A 88 -17.70 -2.70 -10.57
C ASN A 88 -17.60 -2.23 -9.12
N SER A 89 -16.38 -2.17 -8.57
CA SER A 89 -16.14 -1.80 -7.17
C SER A 89 -16.10 -0.28 -6.97
N LYS A 90 -15.40 0.47 -7.84
CA LYS A 90 -15.09 1.89 -7.61
C LYS A 90 -15.91 2.86 -8.47
N ILE A 91 -16.36 2.47 -9.66
CA ILE A 91 -17.01 3.40 -10.60
C ILE A 91 -18.51 3.21 -10.68
N ARG A 92 -19.01 1.97 -10.66
CA ARG A 92 -20.42 1.65 -10.98
C ARG A 92 -21.42 2.46 -10.15
N HIS A 93 -21.23 2.53 -8.84
CA HIS A 93 -22.14 3.24 -7.92
C HIS A 93 -22.10 4.78 -8.10
N LEU A 94 -21.02 5.33 -8.66
CA LEU A 94 -20.89 6.77 -8.89
C LEU A 94 -21.83 7.25 -10.00
N LYS A 95 -22.27 6.36 -10.89
CA LYS A 95 -23.17 6.71 -11.98
C LYS A 95 -24.47 7.32 -11.45
N ASP A 96 -24.99 6.75 -10.36
CA ASP A 96 -26.28 7.14 -9.79
C ASP A 96 -26.11 8.15 -8.65
N SER A 97 -25.03 8.05 -7.86
CA SER A 97 -24.80 8.94 -6.72
C SER A 97 -24.07 10.25 -7.07
N LYS A 98 -23.06 10.22 -7.95
CA LYS A 98 -22.18 11.36 -8.28
C LYS A 98 -21.77 11.37 -9.76
N PRO A 99 -22.68 11.69 -10.71
CA PRO A 99 -22.45 11.56 -12.15
C PRO A 99 -21.24 12.33 -12.71
N LYS A 100 -20.96 13.52 -12.18
CA LYS A 100 -19.78 14.31 -12.55
C LYS A 100 -18.47 13.57 -12.22
N ARG A 101 -18.41 12.94 -11.04
CA ARG A 101 -17.25 12.15 -10.60
C ARG A 101 -17.14 10.87 -11.42
N TRP A 102 -18.27 10.21 -11.69
CA TRP A 102 -18.31 9.06 -12.60
C TRP A 102 -17.69 9.39 -13.97
N TRP A 103 -18.05 10.53 -14.57
CA TRP A 103 -17.48 10.93 -15.85
C TRP A 103 -15.98 11.25 -15.79
N ASN A 104 -15.52 11.89 -14.72
CA ASN A 104 -14.08 12.11 -14.50
C ASN A 104 -13.31 10.78 -14.39
N GLU A 105 -13.85 9.80 -13.68
CA GLU A 105 -13.29 8.46 -13.58
C GLU A 105 -13.26 7.73 -14.93
N VAL A 106 -14.33 7.84 -15.73
CA VAL A 106 -14.40 7.29 -17.09
C VAL A 106 -13.34 7.93 -18.00
N LYS A 107 -13.14 9.25 -17.93
CA LYS A 107 -12.07 9.93 -18.67
C LYS A 107 -10.68 9.47 -18.23
N ARG A 108 -10.49 9.25 -16.92
CA ARG A 108 -9.23 8.76 -16.35
C ARG A 108 -8.87 7.37 -16.85
N ILE A 109 -9.81 6.42 -16.83
CA ILE A 109 -9.56 5.05 -17.31
C ILE A 109 -9.37 4.95 -18.83
N SER A 110 -9.90 5.92 -19.59
CA SER A 110 -9.85 5.95 -21.05
C SER A 110 -8.63 6.72 -21.58
N GLY A 111 -7.82 7.32 -20.69
CA GLY A 111 -6.65 8.10 -21.08
C GLY A 111 -6.96 9.49 -21.65
N HIS A 112 -8.19 9.99 -21.47
CA HIS A 112 -8.62 11.33 -21.92
C HIS A 112 -8.26 12.44 -20.94
N THR A 113 -7.71 12.10 -19.78
CA THR A 113 -7.27 13.10 -18.78
C THR A 113 -5.74 13.09 -18.78
N PRO A 114 -5.08 14.21 -19.14
CA PRO A 114 -3.64 14.32 -18.94
C PRO A 114 -3.35 14.17 -17.44
N MET A 115 -2.29 13.44 -17.12
CA MET A 115 -1.91 13.18 -15.74
C MET A 115 -1.46 14.51 -15.12
N SER A 116 -2.04 14.91 -13.99
CA SER A 116 -1.52 16.05 -13.23
C SER A 116 -0.23 15.62 -12.54
N ASP A 117 0.83 16.43 -12.67
CA ASP A 117 2.14 16.23 -12.02
C ASP A 117 2.07 16.32 -10.49
N ASN A 118 0.92 16.72 -9.94
CA ASN A 118 0.72 16.99 -8.52
C ASN A 118 -0.29 16.01 -7.91
N LYS A 119 0.03 14.71 -7.97
CA LYS A 119 -0.75 13.71 -7.23
C LYS A 119 -0.28 13.68 -5.79
N ASP A 120 -1.16 14.07 -4.89
CA ASP A 120 -1.00 13.93 -3.45
C ASP A 120 -0.63 12.47 -3.08
N ILE A 121 0.33 12.30 -2.19
CA ILE A 121 0.82 10.99 -1.71
C ILE A 121 -0.37 10.18 -1.17
N LEU A 122 -1.36 10.81 -0.54
CA LEU A 122 -2.58 10.15 -0.07
C LEU A 122 -3.42 9.54 -1.20
N SER A 123 -3.46 10.18 -2.37
CA SER A 123 -4.16 9.65 -3.56
C SER A 123 -3.47 8.40 -4.12
N ILE A 124 -2.17 8.26 -3.86
CA ILE A 124 -1.30 7.16 -4.29
C ILE A 124 -1.33 6.03 -3.26
N LEU A 125 -1.37 6.39 -1.97
CA LEU A 125 -1.47 5.47 -0.84
C LEU A 125 -2.84 4.84 -0.70
N ALA A 126 -3.82 5.16 -1.55
CA ALA A 126 -5.12 4.49 -1.61
C ALA A 126 -4.92 2.97 -1.58
N LEU A 127 -4.95 2.43 -0.36
CA LEU A 127 -4.71 1.03 -0.06
C LEU A 127 -5.76 0.26 -0.85
N GLU A 128 -5.42 -0.95 -1.31
CA GLU A 128 -6.26 -1.73 -2.24
C GLU A 128 -7.73 -1.84 -1.79
N ASN A 129 -8.03 -1.61 -0.51
CA ASN A 129 -9.35 -1.67 0.09
C ASN A 129 -9.93 -0.36 0.66
N ILE A 130 -9.18 0.76 0.74
CA ILE A 130 -9.69 2.04 1.30
C ILE A 130 -9.57 3.14 0.25
N ASN A 131 -10.70 3.70 -0.17
CA ASN A 131 -10.70 4.88 -1.04
C ASN A 131 -10.51 6.12 -0.17
N ILE A 132 -9.24 6.45 0.12
CA ILE A 132 -8.84 7.56 0.99
C ILE A 132 -9.46 8.90 0.52
N ASN A 133 -9.75 9.05 -0.77
CA ASN A 133 -10.42 10.23 -1.34
C ASN A 133 -11.91 10.40 -0.94
N ASP A 134 -12.50 9.42 -0.26
CA ASP A 134 -13.88 9.53 0.25
C ASP A 134 -13.93 10.08 1.68
N PHE A 135 -12.78 10.23 2.32
CA PHE A 135 -12.63 10.75 3.68
C PHE A 135 -12.04 12.16 3.67
N SER A 136 -12.44 12.99 4.64
CA SER A 136 -11.75 14.24 4.94
C SER A 136 -10.36 13.96 5.50
N HIS A 137 -9.47 14.95 5.48
CA HIS A 137 -8.15 14.83 6.11
C HIS A 137 -8.24 14.49 7.60
N ASP A 138 -9.24 15.04 8.29
CA ASP A 138 -9.49 14.77 9.71
C ASP A 138 -9.95 13.33 9.95
N GLU A 139 -10.81 12.80 9.07
CA GLU A 139 -11.25 11.41 9.14
C GLU A 139 -10.09 10.42 8.92
N ILE A 140 -9.19 10.73 7.98
CA ILE A 140 -7.98 9.93 7.74
C ILE A 140 -7.07 9.96 8.97
N ALA A 141 -6.84 11.14 9.55
CA ALA A 141 -6.02 11.30 10.74
C ALA A 141 -6.59 10.48 11.92
N ASN A 142 -7.91 10.51 12.12
CA ASN A 142 -8.57 9.73 13.16
C ASN A 142 -8.44 8.22 12.92
N ILE A 143 -8.64 7.73 11.69
CA ILE A 143 -8.44 6.31 11.35
C ILE A 143 -7.00 5.86 11.65
N ILE A 144 -6.02 6.71 11.31
CA ILE A 144 -4.60 6.42 11.59
C ILE A 144 -4.36 6.35 13.10
N ASN A 145 -4.90 7.31 13.86
CA ASN A 145 -4.80 7.33 15.32
C ASN A 145 -5.43 6.08 15.94
N ASP A 146 -6.64 5.71 15.53
CA ASP A 146 -7.33 4.52 16.03
C ASP A 146 -6.51 3.25 15.78
N CYS A 147 -5.92 3.10 14.59
CA CYS A 147 -5.01 1.99 14.28
C CYS A 147 -3.76 1.96 15.17
N PHE A 148 -3.22 3.11 15.57
CA PHE A 148 -2.07 3.17 16.49
C PHE A 148 -2.47 2.95 17.94
N LEU A 149 -3.71 3.28 18.32
CA LEU A 149 -4.23 3.09 19.67
C LEU A 149 -4.65 1.64 19.93
N ASP A 150 -5.11 0.90 18.93
CA ASP A 150 -5.57 -0.49 19.08
C ASP A 150 -4.52 -1.41 19.76
N PRO A 151 -3.24 -1.42 19.35
CA PRO A 151 -2.18 -2.16 20.05
C PRO A 151 -1.85 -1.61 21.45
N GLN A 152 -2.16 -0.34 21.72
CA GLN A 152 -1.87 0.31 23.00
C GLN A 152 -2.93 0.02 24.06
N GLN A 153 -4.15 -0.39 23.67
CA GLN A 153 -5.22 -0.72 24.63
C GLN A 153 -4.86 -1.88 25.58
N SER A 154 -3.97 -2.78 25.16
CA SER A 154 -3.50 -3.87 26.01
C SER A 154 -2.50 -3.45 27.08
N TYR A 155 -1.99 -2.22 27.04
CA TYR A 155 -1.06 -1.70 28.04
C TYR A 155 -1.82 -1.05 29.20
N VAL A 156 -1.52 -1.50 30.41
CA VAL A 156 -2.00 -0.84 31.65
C VAL A 156 -1.08 0.34 31.95
N PRO A 157 -1.61 1.57 32.13
CA PRO A 157 -0.80 2.70 32.56
C PRO A 157 -0.08 2.41 33.88
N LEU A 158 1.18 2.84 34.00
CA LEU A 158 1.93 2.73 35.25
C LEU A 158 1.28 3.61 36.32
N ASP A 159 1.04 3.04 37.50
CA ASP A 159 0.41 3.76 38.61
C ASP A 159 1.43 4.72 39.25
N GLU A 160 0.98 5.78 39.92
CA GLU A 160 1.92 6.74 40.54
C GLU A 160 2.80 6.10 41.63
N SER A 161 2.37 4.97 42.19
CA SER A 161 3.16 4.16 43.13
C SER A 161 4.32 3.39 42.48
N ASP A 162 4.34 3.25 41.16
CA ASP A 162 5.38 2.52 40.41
C ASP A 162 6.52 3.43 39.90
N LYS A 163 6.40 4.75 40.12
CA LYS A 163 7.46 5.70 39.80
C LYS A 163 8.51 5.68 40.93
N ILE A 164 9.68 5.11 40.63
CA ILE A 164 10.89 5.13 41.48
C ILE A 164 11.44 6.55 41.58
#